data_AF-A0A7L1FM16-F1
#
_entry.id   AF-A0A7L1FM16-F1
#
_cell.length_a   1.000
_cell.length_b   1.000
_cell.length_c   1.000
_cell.angle_alpha   90.00
_cell.angle_beta   90.00
_cell.angle_gamma   90.00
#
_symmetry.space_group_name_H-M   'P 1'
#
loop_
_entity.id
_entity.type
_entity.pdbx_description
1 polymer ?
#
loop_
_entity_poly.entity_id
_entity_poly.type
_entity_poly.pdbx_seq_one_letter_code
_entity_poly.pdbx_strand_id
1 'polypeptide(L)'
;CVFSRAGVPLSTQWGPQGYFYPIQIAQYGLSHYSKNLTEKPPHVEVYETGGDGNAGNAGNAGNAGNGEWTVPKGCSLTTVWDKARLSGVKQFSCPENSEGVSLELNNGRDFIISFDLKLQGNGSVSVVLETTERNQLFTVHYVSTTQLIALRDRDIFYGIGARSSWSTLTRDLLTDLRKGVGLSNTKAVKQTKILPKRVLRLVAKGRGLLDNVTVSATAHMAAFFSASRWLLRNQDERGGWPIMVTRKLGEGFKSLEPGWYSAMAQGQAMSTLVRAYQLTKEPSFLSAALRATAPFKLPAEQRGVRAVFMERHEWYEEYPTTPSSFVLNGFMYALIGLYDLKETAGEKLGKEARLLYERGMASLKAMLPLFDTGSGSVYDLRHFMLGTAPNLARWDYHTTHINQLQLLASVDDSPLFKEFVKRWKSYLRGGRAKHN
;
A
#
# COMPACT_ATOMS: atom_id res chain seq x y z
N CYS A 1 -9.50 3.14 5.36
CA CYS A 1 -9.71 3.70 4.00
C CYS A 1 -8.36 3.86 3.31
N VAL A 2 -8.32 4.41 2.08
CA VAL A 2 -7.07 4.91 1.48
C VAL A 2 -6.94 6.39 1.81
N PHE A 3 -5.93 6.76 2.60
CA PHE A 3 -5.73 8.13 3.07
C PHE A 3 -5.44 9.09 1.92
N SER A 4 -6.36 10.02 1.66
CA SER A 4 -6.39 10.76 0.39
C SER A 4 -5.31 11.82 0.22
N ARG A 5 -4.59 12.18 1.30
CA ARG A 5 -3.42 13.05 1.23
C ARG A 5 -2.15 12.32 0.79
N ALA A 6 -2.04 11.02 1.06
CA ALA A 6 -0.84 10.24 0.72
C ALA A 6 -1.07 9.08 -0.26
N GLY A 7 -2.33 8.71 -0.54
CA GLY A 7 -2.66 7.64 -1.47
C GLY A 7 -2.36 6.22 -0.95
N VAL A 8 -2.28 6.05 0.37
CA VAL A 8 -1.90 4.78 1.02
C VAL A 8 -2.93 4.33 2.05
N PRO A 9 -3.03 3.03 2.37
CA PRO A 9 -3.99 2.52 3.34
C PRO A 9 -3.71 3.03 4.77
N LEU A 10 -4.78 3.22 5.53
CA LEU A 10 -4.77 3.39 6.99
C LEU A 10 -5.33 2.13 7.65
N SER A 11 -4.56 1.55 8.59
CA SER A 11 -4.90 0.32 9.31
C SER A 11 -5.71 0.58 10.57
N THR A 12 -6.60 -0.34 10.91
CA THR A 12 -7.31 -0.39 12.20
C THR A 12 -7.06 -1.71 12.94
N GLN A 13 -6.05 -2.49 12.52
CA GLN A 13 -5.85 -3.88 12.93
C GLN A 13 -5.72 -4.05 14.45
N TRP A 14 -4.99 -3.15 15.12
CA TRP A 14 -4.78 -3.19 16.57
C TRP A 14 -5.38 -2.01 17.33
N GLY A 15 -6.05 -1.09 16.64
CA GLY A 15 -6.65 0.09 17.26
C GLY A 15 -7.67 0.77 16.35
N PRO A 16 -8.86 1.15 16.86
CA PRO A 16 -9.92 1.78 16.07
C PRO A 16 -9.57 3.21 15.63
N GLN A 17 -8.60 3.87 16.26
CA GLN A 17 -8.16 5.23 15.95
C GLN A 17 -7.60 5.38 14.53
N GLY A 18 -7.18 4.27 13.91
CA GLY A 18 -6.50 4.29 12.63
C GLY A 18 -5.03 4.71 12.75
N TYR A 19 -4.14 3.99 12.07
CA TYR A 19 -2.71 4.31 12.05
C TYR A 19 -2.08 3.86 10.73
N PHE A 20 -1.00 4.52 10.33
CA PHE A 20 -0.21 4.05 9.19
C PHE A 20 0.61 2.84 9.62
N TYR A 21 0.38 1.72 8.94
CA TYR A 21 1.10 0.48 9.21
C TYR A 21 2.04 0.19 8.04
N PRO A 22 3.37 0.30 8.21
CA PRO A 22 4.32 0.23 7.10
C PRO A 22 4.24 -1.09 6.32
N ILE A 23 3.93 -2.21 6.99
CA ILE A 23 3.73 -3.50 6.32
C ILE A 23 2.55 -3.45 5.35
N GLN A 24 1.40 -2.92 5.78
CA GLN A 24 0.23 -2.83 4.91
C GLN A 24 0.45 -1.87 3.74
N ILE A 25 1.19 -0.78 3.97
CA ILE A 25 1.52 0.21 2.93
C ILE A 25 2.48 -0.39 1.90
N ALA A 26 3.53 -1.10 2.35
CA ALA A 26 4.45 -1.79 1.47
C ALA A 26 3.75 -2.90 0.67
N GLN A 27 2.89 -3.71 1.32
CA GLN A 27 2.09 -4.74 0.64
C GLN A 27 1.12 -4.14 -0.38
N TYR A 28 0.51 -2.99 -0.08
CA TYR A 28 -0.31 -2.25 -1.04
C TYR A 28 0.53 -1.85 -2.26
N GLY A 29 1.71 -1.27 -2.04
CA GLY A 29 2.63 -0.95 -3.14
C GLY A 29 3.04 -2.16 -3.97
N LEU A 30 3.58 -3.20 -3.33
CA LEU A 30 4.08 -4.41 -3.98
C LEU A 30 2.99 -5.17 -4.73
N SER A 31 1.79 -5.29 -4.17
CA SER A 31 0.68 -5.95 -4.87
C SER A 31 0.25 -5.19 -6.12
N HIS A 32 0.18 -3.86 -6.08
CA HIS A 32 -0.09 -3.05 -7.28
C HIS A 32 1.06 -3.16 -8.29
N TYR A 33 2.33 -3.14 -7.85
CA TYR A 33 3.48 -3.36 -8.72
C TYR A 33 3.39 -4.72 -9.44
N SER A 34 3.09 -5.81 -8.72
CA SER A 34 2.93 -7.13 -9.32
C SER A 34 1.75 -7.18 -10.30
N LYS A 35 0.60 -6.61 -9.95
CA LYS A 35 -0.57 -6.54 -10.86
C LYS A 35 -0.25 -5.79 -12.15
N ASN A 36 0.53 -4.71 -12.08
CA ASN A 36 0.99 -3.98 -13.27
C ASN A 36 1.79 -4.86 -14.24
N LEU A 37 2.48 -5.89 -13.75
CA LEU A 37 3.27 -6.81 -14.58
C LEU A 37 2.44 -7.96 -15.16
N THR A 38 1.29 -8.28 -14.54
CA THR A 38 0.52 -9.49 -14.88
C THR A 38 -0.85 -9.20 -15.50
N GLU A 39 -1.45 -8.06 -15.20
CA GLU A 39 -2.74 -7.65 -15.75
C GLU A 39 -2.56 -6.98 -17.12
N LYS A 40 -3.61 -6.95 -17.93
CA LYS A 40 -3.60 -6.25 -19.22
C LYS A 40 -3.50 -4.73 -18.98
N PRO A 41 -2.89 -3.97 -19.92
CA PRO A 41 -2.91 -2.51 -19.86
C PRO A 41 -4.35 -1.99 -19.68
N PRO A 42 -4.57 -1.00 -18.80
CA PRO A 42 -5.91 -0.53 -18.51
C PRO A 42 -6.48 0.23 -19.71
N HIS A 43 -7.80 0.12 -19.89
CA HIS A 43 -8.54 1.13 -20.63
C HIS A 43 -8.44 2.47 -19.88
N VAL A 44 -8.22 3.56 -20.60
CA VAL A 44 -8.11 4.92 -20.08
C VAL A 44 -8.95 5.83 -20.96
N GLU A 45 -9.96 6.44 -20.37
CA GLU A 45 -10.81 7.43 -21.02
C GLU A 45 -10.44 8.83 -20.50
N VAL A 46 -10.21 9.75 -21.43
CA VAL A 46 -9.79 11.12 -21.15
C VAL A 46 -10.96 12.06 -21.46
N TYR A 47 -11.33 12.89 -20.48
CA TYR A 47 -12.48 13.79 -20.56
C TYR A 47 -12.08 15.27 -20.66
N GLU A 48 -10.88 15.63 -20.21
CA GLU A 48 -10.40 17.02 -20.20
C GLU A 48 -8.86 17.09 -20.19
N THR A 49 -8.29 17.93 -21.06
CA THR A 49 -6.83 18.17 -21.18
C THR A 49 -6.46 19.65 -21.30
N GLY A 50 -7.40 20.56 -21.03
CA GLY A 50 -7.16 22.01 -21.01
C GLY A 50 -7.02 22.70 -22.38
N GLY A 51 -7.13 21.98 -23.51
CA GLY A 51 -7.20 22.50 -24.90
C GLY A 51 -5.88 22.39 -25.69
N ASP A 52 -5.83 22.32 -27.03
CA ASP A 52 -6.87 22.36 -28.07
C ASP A 52 -7.34 20.97 -28.52
N GLY A 53 -8.59 20.85 -28.96
CA GLY A 53 -9.15 19.68 -29.64
C GLY A 53 -8.55 19.44 -31.03
N ASN A 54 -7.24 19.62 -31.22
CA ASN A 54 -6.56 19.28 -32.45
C ASN A 54 -6.23 17.78 -32.44
N ALA A 55 -7.23 16.98 -32.83
CA ALA A 55 -7.13 15.58 -33.18
C ALA A 55 -6.32 15.38 -34.49
N GLY A 56 -5.11 15.93 -34.56
CA GLY A 56 -4.20 15.78 -35.69
C GLY A 56 -2.76 15.63 -35.19
N ASN A 57 -2.17 14.46 -35.43
CA ASN A 57 -0.74 14.13 -35.21
C ASN A 57 -0.27 13.75 -33.80
N ALA A 58 -1.00 12.87 -33.11
CA ALA A 58 -0.36 11.90 -32.23
C ALA A 58 -0.90 10.49 -32.55
N GLY A 59 -0.16 9.76 -33.38
CA GLY A 59 -0.46 8.35 -33.65
C GLY A 59 -0.61 7.60 -32.33
N ASN A 60 -1.79 7.00 -32.13
CA ASN A 60 -2.27 6.25 -30.95
C ASN A 60 -3.01 6.99 -29.82
N ALA A 61 -3.38 8.26 -29.93
CA ALA A 61 -4.35 8.86 -29.01
C ALA A 61 -5.78 8.72 -29.57
N GLY A 62 -6.52 7.70 -29.11
CA GLY A 62 -7.96 7.59 -29.41
C GLY A 62 -8.72 8.80 -28.88
N ASN A 63 -9.63 9.35 -29.68
CA ASN A 63 -10.62 10.40 -29.39
C ASN A 63 -10.54 11.02 -27.98
N ALA A 64 -9.89 12.17 -27.85
CA ALA A 64 -10.10 13.04 -26.71
C ALA A 64 -11.55 13.55 -26.76
N GLY A 65 -12.45 12.90 -26.04
CA GLY A 65 -13.81 13.40 -25.87
C GLY A 65 -13.74 14.65 -25.00
N ASN A 66 -13.97 15.83 -25.59
CA ASN A 66 -14.21 17.04 -24.79
C ASN A 66 -15.48 16.80 -23.97
N GLY A 67 -15.34 16.46 -22.69
CA GLY A 67 -16.49 16.27 -21.81
C GLY A 67 -17.30 17.57 -21.70
N GLU A 68 -18.61 17.43 -21.60
CA GLU A 68 -19.53 18.57 -21.58
C GLU A 68 -19.54 19.23 -20.19
N TRP A 69 -19.19 20.51 -20.13
CA TRP A 69 -19.19 21.29 -18.90
C TRP A 69 -20.50 22.06 -18.72
N THR A 70 -21.09 21.98 -17.54
CA THR A 70 -22.17 22.87 -17.09
C THR A 70 -21.63 23.90 -16.11
N VAL A 71 -21.94 25.18 -16.34
CA VAL A 71 -21.49 26.30 -15.52
C VAL A 71 -22.71 27.06 -14.98
N PRO A 72 -23.09 26.85 -13.70
CA PRO A 72 -24.23 27.55 -13.10
C PRO A 72 -24.03 29.07 -13.00
N LYS A 73 -25.12 29.82 -12.83
CA LYS A 73 -25.08 31.26 -12.60
C LYS A 73 -24.23 31.58 -11.36
N GLY A 74 -23.28 32.50 -11.49
CA GLY A 74 -22.35 32.89 -10.43
C GLY A 74 -21.07 32.04 -10.35
N CYS A 75 -20.92 31.04 -11.22
CA CYS A 75 -19.68 30.32 -11.46
C CYS A 75 -18.99 30.77 -12.75
N SER A 76 -17.70 30.50 -12.88
CA SER A 76 -16.95 30.67 -14.12
C SER A 76 -16.04 29.46 -14.38
N LEU A 77 -15.93 29.09 -15.65
CA LEU A 77 -14.96 28.12 -16.15
C LEU A 77 -14.29 28.67 -17.39
N THR A 78 -12.96 28.78 -17.38
CA THR A 78 -12.19 29.28 -18.52
C THR A 78 -10.96 28.41 -18.75
N THR A 79 -10.51 28.31 -20.00
CA THR A 79 -9.19 27.76 -20.30
C THR A 79 -8.15 28.86 -20.10
N VAL A 80 -7.09 28.57 -19.35
CA VAL A 80 -5.95 29.48 -19.12
C VAL A 80 -4.64 28.75 -19.35
N TRP A 81 -3.60 29.46 -19.79
CA TRP A 81 -2.25 28.90 -19.93
C TRP A 81 -1.54 28.88 -18.56
N ASP A 82 -1.15 27.70 -18.06
CA ASP A 82 -0.38 27.57 -16.83
C ASP A 82 1.11 27.37 -17.13
N LYS A 83 1.93 28.36 -16.75
CA LYS A 83 3.38 28.35 -17.02
C LYS A 83 4.13 27.20 -16.36
N ALA A 84 3.64 26.67 -15.25
CA ALA A 84 4.30 25.56 -14.56
C ALA A 84 4.00 24.21 -15.23
N ARG A 85 2.87 24.10 -15.93
CA ARG A 85 2.48 22.92 -16.71
C ARG A 85 2.88 22.99 -18.19
N LEU A 86 3.10 24.19 -18.72
CA LEU A 86 3.33 24.43 -20.14
C LEU A 86 2.17 23.88 -21.02
N SER A 87 0.95 23.99 -20.50
CA SER A 87 -0.29 23.55 -21.17
C SER A 87 -1.44 24.51 -20.86
N GLY A 88 -2.49 24.46 -21.68
CA GLY A 88 -3.80 24.97 -21.28
C GLY A 88 -4.35 24.13 -20.12
N VAL A 89 -5.06 24.77 -19.20
CA VAL A 89 -5.71 24.12 -18.05
C VAL A 89 -7.07 24.77 -17.80
N LYS A 90 -8.00 24.06 -17.16
CA LYS A 90 -9.30 24.61 -16.79
C LYS A 90 -9.21 25.36 -15.46
N GLN A 91 -9.45 26.66 -15.49
CA GLN A 91 -9.65 27.49 -14.30
C GLN A 91 -11.13 27.53 -13.93
N PHE A 92 -11.45 27.15 -12.71
CA PHE A 92 -12.79 27.22 -12.17
C PHE A 92 -12.87 28.20 -10.98
N SER A 93 -14.01 28.87 -10.85
CA SER A 93 -14.35 29.70 -9.69
C SER A 93 -15.84 29.61 -9.42
N CYS A 94 -16.20 29.13 -8.23
CA CYS A 94 -17.57 28.97 -7.75
C CYS A 94 -17.65 29.26 -6.25
N PRO A 95 -18.72 29.94 -5.78
CA PRO A 95 -19.07 29.96 -4.36
C PRO A 95 -19.24 28.54 -3.79
N GLU A 96 -18.86 28.30 -2.52
CA GLU A 96 -18.96 26.96 -1.92
C GLU A 96 -20.42 26.49 -1.76
N ASN A 97 -21.36 27.42 -1.59
CA ASN A 97 -22.79 27.16 -1.49
C ASN A 97 -23.50 27.01 -2.85
N SER A 98 -22.78 27.14 -3.97
CA SER A 98 -23.36 26.91 -5.31
C SER A 98 -23.39 25.41 -5.66
N GLU A 99 -24.01 25.09 -6.80
CA GLU A 99 -23.99 23.72 -7.35
C GLU A 99 -22.58 23.29 -7.80
N GLY A 100 -21.69 24.23 -8.10
CA GLY A 100 -20.35 23.98 -8.66
C GLY A 100 -20.35 23.85 -10.18
N VAL A 101 -19.17 23.97 -10.81
CA VAL A 101 -19.02 23.62 -12.24
C VAL A 101 -18.97 22.10 -12.36
N SER A 102 -19.66 21.53 -13.34
CA SER A 102 -19.72 20.07 -13.50
C SER A 102 -19.31 19.60 -14.88
N LEU A 103 -18.49 18.55 -14.92
CA LEU A 103 -18.07 17.84 -16.13
C LEU A 103 -18.80 16.51 -16.20
N GLU A 104 -19.58 16.31 -17.26
CA GLU A 104 -20.25 15.02 -17.53
C GLU A 104 -19.22 13.96 -17.95
N LEU A 105 -19.30 12.79 -17.33
CA LEU A 105 -18.39 11.66 -17.56
C LEU A 105 -19.14 10.44 -18.12
N ASN A 106 -20.30 10.11 -17.53
CA ASN A 106 -21.16 8.98 -17.92
C ASN A 106 -20.44 7.62 -18.14
N ASN A 107 -19.38 7.35 -17.38
CA ASN A 107 -18.58 6.12 -17.49
C ASN A 107 -19.23 4.95 -16.76
N GLY A 108 -19.69 3.93 -17.47
CA GLY A 108 -20.29 2.71 -16.88
C GLY A 108 -19.34 1.52 -16.72
N ARG A 109 -18.06 1.66 -17.09
CA ARG A 109 -17.12 0.55 -17.24
C ARG A 109 -16.02 0.56 -16.19
N ASP A 110 -15.45 1.74 -15.95
CA ASP A 110 -14.20 1.93 -15.22
C ASP A 110 -14.41 2.88 -14.03
N PHE A 111 -13.63 2.69 -12.96
CA PHE A 111 -13.91 3.34 -11.67
C PHE A 111 -12.67 3.90 -10.96
N ILE A 112 -11.53 3.97 -11.65
CA ILE A 112 -10.36 4.72 -11.14
C ILE A 112 -10.37 6.11 -11.76
N ILE A 113 -10.76 7.12 -11.00
CA ILE A 113 -10.73 8.50 -11.46
C ILE A 113 -9.38 9.14 -11.14
N SER A 114 -8.83 9.90 -12.09
CA SER A 114 -7.62 10.68 -11.89
C SER A 114 -7.80 12.09 -12.45
N PHE A 115 -7.22 13.08 -11.78
CA PHE A 115 -7.15 14.45 -12.27
C PHE A 115 -6.00 15.21 -11.61
N ASP A 116 -5.46 16.15 -12.35
CA ASP A 116 -4.50 17.12 -11.86
C ASP A 116 -5.24 18.29 -11.19
N LEU A 117 -4.82 18.65 -9.98
CA LEU A 117 -5.50 19.66 -9.18
C LEU A 117 -4.51 20.65 -8.54
N LYS A 118 -4.89 21.92 -8.57
CA LYS A 118 -4.30 22.99 -7.76
C LYS A 118 -5.40 23.93 -7.27
N LEU A 119 -5.61 23.99 -5.95
CA LEU A 119 -6.63 24.85 -5.32
C LEU A 119 -6.06 26.20 -4.91
N GLN A 120 -6.90 27.24 -4.99
CA GLN A 120 -6.62 28.62 -4.58
C GLN A 120 -7.51 28.98 -3.38
N GLY A 121 -7.30 28.31 -2.25
CA GLY A 121 -8.11 28.43 -1.04
C GLY A 121 -8.90 27.15 -0.76
N ASN A 122 -10.01 27.29 -0.03
CA ASN A 122 -10.90 26.18 0.24
C ASN A 122 -11.69 25.78 -1.00
N GLY A 123 -11.94 24.48 -1.13
CA GLY A 123 -12.67 23.94 -2.27
C GLY A 123 -12.84 22.43 -2.19
N SER A 124 -13.51 21.89 -3.19
CA SER A 124 -13.74 20.46 -3.30
C SER A 124 -13.87 20.03 -4.74
N VAL A 125 -13.43 18.80 -5.01
CA VAL A 125 -13.81 18.07 -6.22
C VAL A 125 -14.67 16.89 -5.78
N SER A 126 -15.86 16.75 -6.34
CA SER A 126 -16.83 15.72 -5.98
C SER A 126 -17.13 14.83 -7.18
N VAL A 127 -17.40 13.55 -6.95
CA VAL A 127 -17.74 12.59 -7.99
C VAL A 127 -19.09 11.98 -7.67
N VAL A 128 -20.03 12.11 -8.60
CA VAL A 128 -21.39 11.57 -8.44
C VAL A 128 -21.45 10.17 -9.05
N LEU A 129 -21.89 9.21 -8.25
CA LEU A 129 -21.94 7.79 -8.59
C LEU A 129 -23.38 7.30 -8.59
N GLU A 130 -23.78 6.62 -9.65
CA GLU A 130 -24.92 5.73 -9.65
C GLU A 130 -24.50 4.38 -9.05
N THR A 131 -25.29 3.80 -8.15
CA THR A 131 -24.91 2.59 -7.41
C THR A 131 -25.90 1.42 -7.58
N THR A 132 -25.51 0.22 -7.16
CA THR A 132 -26.39 -0.95 -7.12
C THR A 132 -27.49 -0.87 -6.05
N GLU A 133 -27.43 0.10 -5.16
CA GLU A 133 -28.39 0.27 -4.07
C GLU A 133 -29.64 1.01 -4.55
N ARG A 134 -30.61 0.28 -5.12
CA ARG A 134 -31.88 0.83 -5.64
C ARG A 134 -31.70 2.01 -6.62
N ASN A 135 -30.61 2.01 -7.39
CA ASN A 135 -30.22 3.09 -8.30
C ASN A 135 -30.10 4.47 -7.61
N GLN A 136 -29.78 4.48 -6.31
CA GLN A 136 -29.55 5.72 -5.58
C GLN A 136 -28.19 6.31 -5.92
N LEU A 137 -28.14 7.64 -5.96
CA LEU A 137 -26.92 8.40 -6.16
C LEU A 137 -26.16 8.54 -4.83
N PHE A 138 -24.87 8.30 -4.89
CA PHE A 138 -23.91 8.64 -3.84
C PHE A 138 -22.93 9.68 -4.38
N THR A 139 -22.51 10.61 -3.54
CA THR A 139 -21.48 11.58 -3.91
C THR A 139 -20.25 11.38 -3.05
N VAL A 140 -19.08 11.27 -3.70
CA VAL A 140 -17.80 11.22 -3.01
C VAL A 140 -17.12 12.58 -3.14
N HIS A 141 -16.96 13.29 -2.02
CA HIS A 141 -16.36 14.61 -1.93
C HIS A 141 -14.89 14.53 -1.52
N TYR A 142 -14.00 15.04 -2.37
CA TYR A 142 -12.59 15.26 -2.05
C TYR A 142 -12.40 16.73 -1.65
N VAL A 143 -12.43 17.00 -0.35
CA VAL A 143 -12.46 18.36 0.21
C VAL A 143 -11.08 18.81 0.70
N SER A 144 -10.80 20.11 0.62
CA SER A 144 -9.51 20.71 0.99
C SER A 144 -9.23 20.77 2.50
N THR A 145 -9.66 19.78 3.26
CA THR A 145 -9.50 19.69 4.72
C THR A 145 -8.57 18.53 5.11
N THR A 146 -8.29 18.40 6.41
CA THR A 146 -7.47 17.31 6.97
C THR A 146 -8.28 16.12 7.46
N GLN A 147 -9.61 16.15 7.33
CA GLN A 147 -10.48 15.08 7.80
C GLN A 147 -10.17 13.76 7.09
N LEU A 148 -10.20 12.64 7.82
CA LEU A 148 -9.84 11.34 7.25
C LEU A 148 -10.92 10.82 6.31
N ILE A 149 -12.12 10.63 6.85
CA ILE A 149 -13.30 10.13 6.16
C ILE A 149 -14.54 10.52 6.97
N ALA A 150 -15.63 10.88 6.31
CA ALA A 150 -16.94 11.06 6.94
C ALA A 150 -18.04 10.54 6.01
N LEU A 151 -19.16 10.13 6.60
CA LEU A 151 -20.38 9.77 5.90
C LEU A 151 -21.52 10.60 6.48
N ARG A 152 -22.29 11.28 5.63
CA ARG A 152 -23.55 11.95 5.97
C ARG A 152 -24.56 11.57 4.91
N ASP A 153 -25.58 10.80 5.28
CA ASP A 153 -26.56 10.23 4.35
C ASP A 153 -25.89 9.48 3.18
N ARG A 154 -25.86 10.08 1.98
CA ARG A 154 -25.25 9.51 0.77
C ARG A 154 -24.01 10.27 0.30
N ASP A 155 -23.52 11.18 1.13
CA ASP A 155 -22.33 11.98 0.88
C ASP A 155 -21.16 11.45 1.70
N ILE A 156 -20.12 11.00 1.00
CA ILE A 156 -18.89 10.47 1.58
C ILE A 156 -17.81 11.52 1.39
N PHE A 157 -17.16 11.94 2.47
CA PHE A 157 -16.16 12.99 2.40
C PHE A 157 -14.78 12.48 2.76
N TYR A 158 -13.79 12.82 1.95
CA TYR A 158 -12.37 12.55 2.15
C TYR A 158 -11.57 13.86 2.12
N GLY A 159 -10.78 14.13 3.15
CA GLY A 159 -9.88 15.27 3.16
C GLY A 159 -8.63 15.02 2.30
N ILE A 160 -8.41 15.86 1.30
CA ILE A 160 -7.23 15.81 0.41
C ILE A 160 -6.15 16.82 0.76
N GLY A 161 -6.34 17.59 1.84
CA GLY A 161 -5.48 18.70 2.24
C GLY A 161 -5.62 19.92 1.32
N ALA A 162 -4.84 20.97 1.59
CA ALA A 162 -4.98 22.27 0.91
C ALA A 162 -4.76 22.20 -0.62
N ARG A 163 -3.91 21.30 -1.11
CA ARG A 163 -3.60 21.13 -2.55
C ARG A 163 -3.25 22.45 -3.26
N SER A 164 -2.51 23.34 -2.58
CA SER A 164 -2.10 24.66 -3.08
C SER A 164 -1.03 24.63 -4.19
N SER A 165 -0.44 23.45 -4.41
CA SER A 165 0.50 23.16 -5.49
C SER A 165 -0.05 22.05 -6.37
N TRP A 166 0.37 22.03 -7.64
CA TRP A 166 -0.02 20.98 -8.59
C TRP A 166 0.28 19.60 -8.05
N SER A 167 -0.74 18.74 -8.10
CA SER A 167 -0.61 17.33 -7.77
C SER A 167 -1.69 16.52 -8.47
N THR A 168 -1.36 15.31 -8.87
CA THR A 168 -2.33 14.36 -9.39
C THR A 168 -3.05 13.68 -8.22
N LEU A 169 -4.38 13.64 -8.26
CA LEU A 169 -5.20 12.86 -7.36
C LEU A 169 -5.77 11.68 -8.13
N THR A 170 -5.43 10.46 -7.70
CA THR A 170 -5.95 9.21 -8.29
C THR A 170 -6.70 8.42 -7.23
N ARG A 171 -7.96 8.07 -7.50
CA ARG A 171 -8.88 7.47 -6.52
C ARG A 171 -9.61 6.27 -7.11
N ASP A 172 -9.65 5.18 -6.34
CA ASP A 172 -10.50 4.03 -6.61
C ASP A 172 -11.89 4.28 -6.01
N LEU A 173 -12.86 4.58 -6.88
CA LEU A 173 -14.22 4.95 -6.48
C LEU A 173 -14.98 3.77 -5.85
N LEU A 174 -14.67 2.53 -6.24
CA LEU A 174 -15.24 1.34 -5.61
C LEU A 174 -14.76 1.22 -4.17
N THR A 175 -13.45 1.35 -3.95
CA THR A 175 -12.87 1.32 -2.60
C THR A 175 -13.38 2.48 -1.76
N ASP A 176 -13.38 3.70 -2.30
CA ASP A 176 -13.80 4.90 -1.57
C ASP A 176 -15.28 4.86 -1.18
N LEU A 177 -16.16 4.39 -2.08
CA LEU A 177 -17.58 4.16 -1.81
C LEU A 177 -17.78 3.14 -0.69
N ARG A 178 -17.18 1.95 -0.81
CA ARG A 178 -17.34 0.87 0.17
C ARG A 178 -16.78 1.23 1.53
N LYS A 179 -15.67 1.97 1.60
CA LYS A 179 -15.09 2.42 2.86
C LYS A 179 -15.89 3.56 3.51
N GLY A 180 -16.55 4.40 2.70
CA GLY A 180 -17.49 5.41 3.19
C GLY A 180 -18.77 4.79 3.75
N VAL A 181 -19.47 3.98 2.96
CA VAL A 181 -20.70 3.28 3.39
C VAL A 181 -20.43 2.34 4.58
N GLY A 182 -19.28 1.65 4.56
CA GLY A 182 -18.87 0.74 5.61
C GLY A 182 -18.26 1.41 6.85
N LEU A 183 -18.32 2.74 6.96
CA LEU A 183 -17.66 3.47 8.06
C LEU A 183 -18.15 2.98 9.44
N SER A 184 -17.19 2.82 10.34
CA SER A 184 -17.37 2.20 11.65
C SER A 184 -16.36 2.75 12.64
N ASN A 185 -16.76 2.90 13.91
CA ASN A 185 -15.88 3.29 15.01
C ASN A 185 -15.15 2.09 15.64
N THR A 186 -15.28 0.90 15.04
CA THR A 186 -14.62 -0.33 15.49
C THR A 186 -13.37 -0.62 14.66
N LYS A 187 -12.61 -1.66 15.03
CA LYS A 187 -11.46 -2.13 14.27
C LYS A 187 -11.81 -2.69 12.88
N ALA A 188 -13.10 -2.95 12.61
CA ALA A 188 -13.56 -3.55 11.37
C ALA A 188 -14.51 -2.60 10.61
N VAL A 189 -14.30 -2.52 9.29
CA VAL A 189 -15.22 -1.84 8.37
C VAL A 189 -16.47 -2.71 8.21
N LYS A 190 -17.66 -2.10 8.26
CA LYS A 190 -18.92 -2.83 8.03
C LYS A 190 -18.94 -3.38 6.60
N GLN A 191 -19.32 -4.64 6.46
CA GLN A 191 -19.42 -5.27 5.15
C GLN A 191 -20.58 -4.65 4.36
N THR A 192 -20.35 -4.41 3.07
CA THR A 192 -21.37 -3.93 2.14
C THR A 192 -21.17 -4.58 0.78
N LYS A 193 -22.28 -4.84 0.09
CA LYS A 193 -22.31 -5.36 -1.28
C LYS A 193 -22.46 -4.24 -2.32
N ILE A 194 -22.51 -2.98 -1.90
CA ILE A 194 -22.65 -1.84 -2.80
C ILE A 194 -21.51 -1.82 -3.83
N LEU A 195 -21.86 -1.49 -5.07
CA LEU A 195 -20.97 -1.31 -6.20
C LEU A 195 -21.36 -0.03 -6.94
N PRO A 196 -20.38 0.75 -7.44
CA PRO A 196 -20.67 1.78 -8.42
C PRO A 196 -21.06 1.11 -9.75
N LYS A 197 -22.10 1.63 -10.38
CA LYS A 197 -22.56 1.25 -11.72
C LYS A 197 -22.05 2.21 -12.78
N ARG A 198 -22.09 3.51 -12.47
CA ARG A 198 -21.72 4.57 -13.41
C ARG A 198 -21.16 5.78 -12.69
N VAL A 199 -20.07 6.31 -13.21
CA VAL A 199 -19.50 7.61 -12.83
C VAL A 199 -20.22 8.66 -13.67
N LEU A 200 -21.15 9.40 -13.07
CA LEU A 200 -22.02 10.33 -13.81
C LEU A 200 -21.26 11.60 -14.17
N ARG A 201 -20.74 12.30 -13.16
CA ARG A 201 -20.08 13.60 -13.34
C ARG A 201 -19.08 13.90 -12.23
N LEU A 202 -18.14 14.78 -12.56
CA LEU A 202 -17.24 15.44 -11.64
C LEU A 202 -17.73 16.87 -11.38
N VAL A 203 -17.71 17.32 -10.13
CA VAL A 203 -18.18 18.66 -9.73
C VAL A 203 -17.08 19.39 -8.96
N ALA A 204 -16.67 20.56 -9.41
CA ALA A 204 -15.66 21.39 -8.75
C ALA A 204 -16.31 22.62 -8.08
N LYS A 205 -15.93 22.88 -6.83
CA LYS A 205 -16.35 24.04 -6.02
C LYS A 205 -15.15 24.76 -5.42
N GLY A 206 -15.31 26.04 -5.13
CA GLY A 206 -14.22 26.93 -4.72
C GLY A 206 -13.51 27.51 -5.94
N ARG A 207 -12.23 27.86 -5.77
CA ARG A 207 -11.40 28.43 -6.84
C ARG A 207 -10.16 27.57 -7.07
N GLY A 208 -9.83 27.27 -8.32
CA GLY A 208 -8.68 26.43 -8.63
C GLY A 208 -8.45 26.17 -10.11
N LEU A 209 -7.51 25.27 -10.37
CA LEU A 209 -7.11 24.79 -11.67
C LEU A 209 -7.26 23.26 -11.69
N LEU A 210 -7.83 22.74 -12.78
CA LEU A 210 -8.05 21.33 -13.05
C LEU A 210 -7.48 20.99 -14.43
N ASP A 211 -6.88 19.82 -14.55
CA ASP A 211 -6.37 19.29 -15.82
C ASP A 211 -6.37 17.75 -15.82
N ASN A 212 -6.22 17.14 -16.99
CA ASN A 212 -6.06 15.70 -17.20
C ASN A 212 -7.10 14.84 -16.45
N VAL A 213 -8.39 15.14 -16.63
CA VAL A 213 -9.46 14.35 -16.02
C VAL A 213 -9.60 13.04 -16.80
N THR A 214 -9.34 11.93 -16.12
CA THR A 214 -9.41 10.59 -16.71
C THR A 214 -10.17 9.61 -15.82
N VAL A 215 -10.76 8.60 -16.46
CA VAL A 215 -11.29 7.41 -15.78
C VAL A 215 -10.61 6.19 -16.39
N SER A 216 -10.13 5.27 -15.55
CA SER A 216 -9.35 4.12 -15.98
C SER A 216 -9.77 2.83 -15.27
N ALA A 217 -9.52 1.69 -15.91
CA ALA A 217 -9.79 0.38 -15.31
C ALA A 217 -8.93 0.15 -14.06
N THR A 218 -7.63 0.48 -14.15
CA THR A 218 -6.66 0.38 -13.05
C THR A 218 -5.64 1.53 -13.11
N ALA A 219 -5.02 1.86 -11.97
CA ALA A 219 -3.90 2.80 -11.90
C ALA A 219 -2.81 2.27 -10.96
N HIS A 220 -2.29 1.07 -11.27
CA HIS A 220 -1.37 0.35 -10.38
C HIS A 220 -0.10 1.13 -10.05
N MET A 221 0.53 1.77 -11.03
CA MET A 221 1.76 2.52 -10.77
C MET A 221 1.55 3.75 -9.89
N ALA A 222 0.39 4.40 -9.96
CA ALA A 222 0.06 5.51 -9.06
C ALA A 222 -0.04 5.02 -7.59
N ALA A 223 -0.67 3.88 -7.36
CA ALA A 223 -0.74 3.23 -6.05
C ALA A 223 0.65 2.79 -5.55
N PHE A 224 1.46 2.17 -6.41
CA PHE A 224 2.84 1.78 -6.10
C PHE A 224 3.68 2.98 -5.67
N PHE A 225 3.72 4.05 -6.47
CA PHE A 225 4.52 5.23 -6.13
C PHE A 225 3.97 6.01 -4.93
N SER A 226 2.67 5.95 -4.66
CA SER A 226 2.09 6.50 -3.41
C SER A 226 2.69 5.79 -2.19
N ALA A 227 2.77 4.45 -2.22
CA ALA A 227 3.41 3.65 -1.18
C ALA A 227 4.92 3.95 -1.08
N SER A 228 5.66 3.91 -2.19
CA SER A 228 7.10 4.14 -2.22
C SER A 228 7.49 5.52 -1.70
N ARG A 229 6.77 6.57 -2.12
CA ARG A 229 7.01 7.94 -1.64
C ARG A 229 6.56 8.12 -0.18
N TRP A 230 5.54 7.41 0.27
CA TRP A 230 5.18 7.41 1.70
C TRP A 230 6.29 6.80 2.54
N LEU A 231 6.83 5.64 2.14
CA LEU A 231 7.96 4.99 2.83
C LEU A 231 9.18 5.91 2.88
N LEU A 232 9.54 6.54 1.76
CA LEU A 232 10.65 7.49 1.69
C LEU A 232 10.50 8.65 2.68
N ARG A 233 9.30 9.25 2.78
CA ARG A 233 9.04 10.41 3.64
C ARG A 233 8.89 10.10 5.13
N ASN A 234 8.54 8.85 5.48
CA ASN A 234 8.20 8.46 6.85
C ASN A 234 9.23 7.52 7.48
N GLN A 235 10.38 7.34 6.84
CA GLN A 235 11.52 6.67 7.44
C GLN A 235 12.19 7.60 8.46
N ASP A 236 12.39 7.12 9.69
CA ASP A 236 13.05 7.90 10.72
C ASP A 236 14.58 7.93 10.58
N GLU A 237 15.24 8.70 11.44
CA GLU A 237 16.70 8.85 11.47
C GLU A 237 17.46 7.52 11.67
N ARG A 238 16.83 6.52 12.30
CA ARG A 238 17.42 5.19 12.54
C ARG A 238 17.19 4.22 11.37
N GLY A 239 16.58 4.71 10.29
CA GLY A 239 16.25 3.90 9.12
C GLY A 239 15.00 3.04 9.28
N GLY A 240 14.28 3.18 10.40
CA GLY A 240 13.09 2.41 10.69
C GLY A 240 11.79 3.08 10.26
N TRP A 241 10.71 2.30 10.22
CA TRP A 241 9.34 2.80 10.18
C TRP A 241 8.65 2.45 11.51
N PRO A 242 8.59 3.39 12.47
CA PRO A 242 8.10 3.10 13.81
C PRO A 242 6.60 2.78 13.79
N ILE A 243 6.21 1.70 14.46
CA ILE A 243 4.80 1.30 14.58
C ILE A 243 4.19 1.97 15.80
N MET A 244 3.33 2.96 15.56
CA MET A 244 2.82 3.89 16.58
C MET A 244 1.57 3.36 17.31
N VAL A 245 1.55 2.07 17.61
CA VAL A 245 0.47 1.43 18.39
C VAL A 245 1.05 0.33 19.26
N THR A 246 0.53 0.21 20.49
CA THR A 246 0.92 -0.85 21.40
C THR A 246 0.52 -2.22 20.84
N ARG A 247 1.43 -3.20 20.92
CA ARG A 247 1.16 -4.59 20.50
C ARG A 247 1.44 -5.56 21.63
N LYS A 248 0.40 -6.27 22.10
CA LYS A 248 0.51 -7.41 23.03
C LYS A 248 0.38 -8.73 22.26
N LEU A 249 1.49 -9.43 22.04
CA LEU A 249 1.54 -10.63 21.16
C LEU A 249 0.79 -11.84 21.76
N GLY A 250 0.77 -11.97 23.08
CA GLY A 250 0.13 -13.04 23.83
C GLY A 250 0.53 -12.97 25.30
N GLU A 251 0.00 -13.88 26.13
CA GLU A 251 0.51 -14.07 27.49
C GLU A 251 1.96 -14.57 27.46
N GLY A 252 2.76 -14.16 28.45
CA GLY A 252 4.20 -14.46 28.52
C GLY A 252 5.13 -13.48 27.77
N PHE A 253 4.61 -12.69 26.82
CA PHE A 253 5.39 -11.64 26.14
C PHE A 253 5.12 -10.26 26.73
N LYS A 254 6.18 -9.45 26.89
CA LYS A 254 6.02 -8.02 27.20
C LYS A 254 5.26 -7.28 26.09
N SER A 255 4.48 -6.28 26.47
CA SER A 255 3.86 -5.37 25.50
C SER A 255 4.92 -4.58 24.75
N LEU A 256 4.75 -4.45 23.43
CA LEU A 256 5.56 -3.57 22.60
C LEU A 256 4.93 -2.18 22.63
N GLU A 257 5.61 -1.22 23.24
CA GLU A 257 5.16 0.17 23.30
C GLU A 257 5.37 0.90 21.96
N PRO A 258 4.54 1.91 21.62
CA PRO A 258 4.62 2.64 20.36
C PRO A 258 6.05 3.08 20.01
N GLY A 259 6.44 2.87 18.75
CA GLY A 259 7.79 3.15 18.26
C GLY A 259 8.65 1.91 18.04
N TRP A 260 8.12 0.70 18.30
CA TRP A 260 8.78 -0.56 17.93
C TRP A 260 8.89 -0.71 16.41
N TYR A 261 9.93 -1.39 15.94
CA TYR A 261 10.13 -1.74 14.53
C TYR A 261 9.78 -3.21 14.27
N SER A 262 9.57 -3.56 13.00
CA SER A 262 9.35 -4.93 12.58
C SER A 262 10.30 -5.30 11.45
N ALA A 263 10.99 -6.43 11.54
CA ALA A 263 11.84 -6.91 10.45
C ALA A 263 11.05 -7.12 9.15
N MET A 264 9.79 -7.54 9.26
CA MET A 264 8.88 -7.65 8.11
C MET A 264 8.57 -6.26 7.51
N ALA A 265 8.35 -5.24 8.33
CA ALA A 265 8.17 -3.87 7.85
C ALA A 265 9.40 -3.39 7.08
N GLN A 266 10.59 -3.59 7.66
CA GLN A 266 11.83 -3.18 7.03
C GLN A 266 12.06 -3.92 5.71
N GLY A 267 11.90 -5.25 5.66
CA GLY A 267 12.10 -6.04 4.45
C GLY A 267 11.11 -5.70 3.34
N GLN A 268 9.81 -5.62 3.65
CA GLN A 268 8.79 -5.24 2.67
C GLN A 268 9.02 -3.83 2.12
N ALA A 269 9.45 -2.89 2.97
CA ALA A 269 9.80 -1.54 2.56
C ALA A 269 11.05 -1.52 1.66
N MET A 270 12.10 -2.29 1.98
CA MET A 270 13.26 -2.47 1.09
C MET A 270 12.82 -2.96 -0.29
N SER A 271 12.02 -4.03 -0.36
CA SER A 271 11.50 -4.57 -1.62
C SER A 271 10.72 -3.53 -2.43
N THR A 272 9.95 -2.67 -1.76
CA THR A 272 9.17 -1.59 -2.40
C THR A 272 10.10 -0.49 -2.94
N LEU A 273 11.02 -0.02 -2.11
CA LEU A 273 11.95 1.06 -2.43
C LEU A 273 12.96 0.65 -3.53
N VAL A 274 13.45 -0.58 -3.50
CA VAL A 274 14.33 -1.14 -4.54
C VAL A 274 13.63 -1.13 -5.90
N ARG A 275 12.38 -1.59 -5.97
CA ARG A 275 11.58 -1.55 -7.21
C ARG A 275 11.35 -0.11 -7.69
N ALA A 276 11.13 0.82 -6.77
CA ALA A 276 10.96 2.23 -7.10
C ALA A 276 12.25 2.82 -7.70
N TYR A 277 13.39 2.55 -7.07
CA TYR A 277 14.71 2.92 -7.57
C TYR A 277 14.99 2.31 -8.94
N GLN A 278 14.69 1.01 -9.14
CA GLN A 278 14.95 0.35 -10.42
C GLN A 278 14.16 0.99 -11.57
N LEU A 279 12.94 1.47 -11.32
CA LEU A 279 12.08 2.15 -12.29
C LEU A 279 12.48 3.61 -12.55
N THR A 280 12.79 4.39 -11.51
CA THR A 280 13.01 5.84 -11.65
C THR A 280 14.47 6.24 -11.72
N LYS A 281 15.36 5.37 -11.24
CA LYS A 281 16.77 5.67 -10.96
C LYS A 281 16.98 6.84 -9.99
N GLU A 282 15.96 7.23 -9.23
CA GLU A 282 16.03 8.29 -8.23
C GLU A 282 16.82 7.81 -7.00
N PRO A 283 18.01 8.37 -6.69
CA PRO A 283 18.91 7.83 -5.65
C PRO A 283 18.31 7.83 -4.23
N SER A 284 17.33 8.69 -3.99
CA SER A 284 16.62 8.81 -2.71
C SER A 284 16.00 7.48 -2.26
N PHE A 285 15.43 6.71 -3.19
CA PHE A 285 14.82 5.41 -2.91
C PHE A 285 15.86 4.36 -2.51
N LEU A 286 16.99 4.29 -3.21
CA LEU A 286 18.08 3.37 -2.86
C LEU A 286 18.71 3.75 -1.52
N SER A 287 18.94 5.05 -1.27
CA SER A 287 19.47 5.53 0.01
C SER A 287 18.56 5.17 1.19
N ALA A 288 17.24 5.32 1.03
CA ALA A 288 16.27 4.91 2.04
C ALA A 288 16.28 3.39 2.26
N ALA A 289 16.37 2.58 1.21
CA ALA A 289 16.48 1.13 1.31
C ALA A 289 17.76 0.70 2.04
N LEU A 290 18.90 1.34 1.74
CA LEU A 290 20.16 1.11 2.44
C LEU A 290 20.08 1.47 3.93
N ARG A 291 19.45 2.60 4.29
CA ARG A 291 19.24 2.96 5.71
C ARG A 291 18.36 1.95 6.44
N ALA A 292 17.45 1.27 5.74
CA ALA A 292 16.51 0.33 6.33
C ALA A 292 17.16 -0.93 6.95
N THR A 293 18.44 -1.19 6.68
CA THR A 293 19.19 -2.30 7.29
C THR A 293 19.62 -2.00 8.72
N ALA A 294 19.65 -0.73 9.14
CA ALA A 294 20.17 -0.33 10.44
C ALA A 294 19.48 -1.04 11.64
N PRO A 295 18.14 -1.19 11.69
CA PRO A 295 17.48 -1.91 12.79
C PRO A 295 17.88 -3.38 12.94
N PHE A 296 18.34 -4.03 11.86
CA PHE A 296 18.75 -5.45 11.89
C PHE A 296 20.02 -5.71 12.68
N LYS A 297 20.81 -4.67 12.95
CA LYS A 297 22.08 -4.77 13.69
C LYS A 297 21.89 -4.68 15.19
N LEU A 298 20.73 -4.23 15.65
CA LEU A 298 20.46 -3.94 17.05
C LEU A 298 19.48 -4.98 17.64
N PRO A 299 19.65 -5.37 18.91
CA PRO A 299 18.67 -6.20 19.60
C PRO A 299 17.37 -5.44 19.89
N ALA A 300 16.29 -6.16 20.20
CA ALA A 300 14.98 -5.60 20.51
C ALA A 300 15.04 -4.52 21.61
N GLU A 301 15.82 -4.77 22.67
CA GLU A 301 15.99 -3.87 23.82
C GLU A 301 16.63 -2.53 23.44
N GLN A 302 17.38 -2.48 22.34
CA GLN A 302 18.05 -1.27 21.82
C GLN A 302 17.28 -0.63 20.66
N ARG A 303 15.96 -0.89 20.56
CA ARG A 303 15.11 -0.49 19.44
C ARG A 303 15.60 -1.04 18.10
N GLY A 304 16.06 -2.29 18.09
CA GLY A 304 16.33 -3.04 16.88
C GLY A 304 15.31 -4.13 16.63
N VAL A 305 15.65 -5.01 15.69
CA VAL A 305 14.82 -6.18 15.34
C VAL A 305 15.59 -7.51 15.41
N ARG A 306 16.84 -7.50 15.90
CA ARG A 306 17.65 -8.72 16.00
C ARG A 306 17.31 -9.50 17.26
N ALA A 307 17.12 -10.81 17.11
CA ALA A 307 17.14 -11.80 18.17
C ALA A 307 18.25 -12.82 17.90
N VAL A 308 18.60 -13.62 18.90
CA VAL A 308 19.55 -14.73 18.75
C VAL A 308 18.93 -15.97 19.36
N PHE A 309 18.66 -16.97 18.54
CA PHE A 309 18.15 -18.26 19.01
C PHE A 309 19.28 -19.10 19.57
N MET A 310 19.16 -19.49 20.85
CA MET A 310 20.11 -20.33 21.60
C MET A 310 21.58 -19.89 21.43
N GLU A 311 21.83 -18.58 21.53
CA GLU A 311 23.16 -17.95 21.43
C GLU A 311 23.91 -18.22 20.10
N ARG A 312 23.23 -18.77 19.09
CA ARG A 312 23.89 -19.26 17.86
C ARG A 312 23.32 -18.69 16.58
N HIS A 313 22.00 -18.59 16.46
CA HIS A 313 21.34 -18.25 15.19
C HIS A 313 20.73 -16.86 15.24
N GLU A 314 21.28 -15.91 14.48
CA GLU A 314 20.70 -14.56 14.34
C GLU A 314 19.34 -14.64 13.65
N TRP A 315 18.36 -13.93 14.19
CA TRP A 315 16.99 -13.87 13.67
C TRP A 315 16.50 -12.43 13.60
N TYR A 316 15.63 -12.14 12.64
CA TYR A 316 15.05 -10.81 12.45
C TYR A 316 13.55 -10.86 12.79
N GLU A 317 13.19 -10.27 13.92
CA GLU A 317 11.88 -10.38 14.55
C GLU A 317 10.80 -9.59 13.81
N GLU A 318 9.69 -10.26 13.46
CA GLU A 318 8.45 -9.58 13.07
C GLU A 318 7.92 -8.74 14.24
N TYR A 319 8.00 -9.29 15.45
CA TYR A 319 7.65 -8.64 16.70
C TYR A 319 8.84 -8.73 17.66
N PRO A 320 9.63 -7.64 17.86
CA PRO A 320 10.84 -7.64 18.70
C PRO A 320 10.48 -7.69 20.18
N THR A 321 9.96 -8.84 20.60
CA THR A 321 9.42 -9.12 21.93
C THR A 321 10.49 -9.60 22.90
N THR A 322 10.19 -9.49 24.19
CA THR A 322 10.96 -10.12 25.27
C THR A 322 10.03 -11.06 26.05
N PRO A 323 10.33 -12.38 26.13
CA PRO A 323 11.37 -13.08 25.36
C PRO A 323 11.09 -13.05 23.84
N SER A 324 12.09 -13.41 23.03
CA SER A 324 11.99 -13.41 21.55
C SER A 324 10.91 -14.37 21.04
N SER A 325 10.27 -14.04 19.90
CA SER A 325 9.09 -14.77 19.40
C SER A 325 9.40 -15.70 18.22
N PHE A 326 10.37 -15.34 17.38
CA PHE A 326 10.78 -16.12 16.22
C PHE A 326 9.64 -16.42 15.23
N VAL A 327 8.86 -15.41 14.84
CA VAL A 327 7.81 -15.57 13.81
C VAL A 327 8.44 -15.85 12.43
N LEU A 328 8.04 -16.96 11.79
CA LEU A 328 8.67 -17.46 10.56
C LEU A 328 8.42 -16.58 9.33
N ASN A 329 7.15 -16.26 9.07
CA ASN A 329 6.77 -15.54 7.84
C ASN A 329 7.43 -14.14 7.76
N GLY A 330 7.44 -13.38 8.86
CA GLY A 330 8.03 -12.06 8.89
C GLY A 330 9.55 -12.09 8.72
N PHE A 331 10.21 -13.11 9.27
CA PHE A 331 11.64 -13.32 9.05
C PHE A 331 11.96 -13.58 7.58
N MET A 332 11.25 -14.49 6.92
CA MET A 332 11.47 -14.76 5.50
C MET A 332 11.21 -13.53 4.61
N TYR A 333 10.20 -12.72 4.92
CA TYR A 333 10.00 -11.43 4.23
C TYR A 333 11.15 -10.44 4.47
N ALA A 334 11.74 -10.44 5.67
CA ALA A 334 12.92 -9.64 5.97
C ALA A 334 14.11 -10.06 5.09
N LEU A 335 14.33 -11.37 4.92
CA LEU A 335 15.38 -11.92 4.05
C LEU A 335 15.16 -11.57 2.57
N ILE A 336 13.91 -11.62 2.08
CA ILE A 336 13.58 -11.24 0.69
C ILE A 336 13.91 -9.75 0.45
N GLY A 337 13.61 -8.87 1.41
CA GLY A 337 13.97 -7.45 1.31
C GLY A 337 15.49 -7.21 1.28
N LEU A 338 16.24 -7.94 2.11
CA LEU A 338 17.71 -7.90 2.11
C LEU A 338 18.30 -8.45 0.80
N TYR A 339 17.67 -9.49 0.23
CA TYR A 339 18.03 -10.03 -1.09
C TYR A 339 17.83 -8.98 -2.19
N ASP A 340 16.65 -8.38 -2.27
CA ASP A 340 16.37 -7.33 -3.26
C ASP A 340 17.41 -6.19 -3.19
N LEU A 341 17.76 -5.78 -1.97
CA LEU A 341 18.71 -4.71 -1.73
C LEU A 341 20.16 -5.10 -2.09
N LYS A 342 20.63 -6.29 -1.67
CA LYS A 342 22.02 -6.72 -1.95
C LYS A 342 22.26 -6.90 -3.45
N GLU A 343 21.26 -7.36 -4.20
CA GLU A 343 21.34 -7.54 -5.65
C GLU A 343 21.30 -6.20 -6.40
N THR A 344 20.64 -5.19 -5.84
CA THR A 344 20.47 -3.88 -6.51
C THR A 344 21.57 -2.86 -6.17
N ALA A 345 22.09 -2.89 -4.95
CA ALA A 345 23.02 -1.86 -4.46
C ALA A 345 24.48 -2.05 -4.92
N GLY A 346 24.80 -3.16 -5.61
CA GLY A 346 26.16 -3.52 -5.99
C GLY A 346 27.05 -3.88 -4.80
N GLU A 347 28.30 -4.28 -5.07
CA GLU A 347 29.16 -4.89 -4.05
C GLU A 347 29.50 -3.96 -2.88
N LYS A 348 29.77 -2.69 -3.16
CA LYS A 348 30.23 -1.73 -2.15
C LYS A 348 29.11 -1.29 -1.21
N LEU A 349 27.99 -0.82 -1.76
CA LEU A 349 26.86 -0.34 -0.96
C LEU A 349 26.03 -1.50 -0.40
N GLY A 350 25.90 -2.59 -1.15
CA GLY A 350 25.13 -3.78 -0.75
C GLY A 350 25.82 -4.70 0.27
N LYS A 351 27.07 -4.42 0.67
CA LYS A 351 27.85 -5.27 1.58
C LYS A 351 27.12 -5.58 2.90
N GLU A 352 26.48 -4.58 3.51
CA GLU A 352 25.74 -4.77 4.76
C GLU A 352 24.51 -5.66 4.56
N ALA A 353 23.72 -5.40 3.51
CA ALA A 353 22.55 -6.21 3.18
C ALA A 353 22.94 -7.66 2.87
N ARG A 354 24.06 -7.86 2.16
CA ARG A 354 24.63 -9.19 1.86
C ARG A 354 24.98 -9.95 3.14
N LEU A 355 25.70 -9.33 4.07
CA LEU A 355 26.08 -9.97 5.34
C LEU A 355 24.86 -10.38 6.16
N LEU A 356 23.87 -9.49 6.28
CA LEU A 356 22.62 -9.76 6.99
C LEU A 356 21.84 -10.90 6.31
N TYR A 357 21.75 -10.89 4.98
CA TYR A 357 21.08 -11.93 4.23
C TYR A 357 21.74 -13.31 4.45
N GLU A 358 23.06 -13.40 4.32
CA GLU A 358 23.80 -14.66 4.45
C GLU A 358 23.65 -15.27 5.84
N ARG A 359 23.78 -14.46 6.90
CA ARG A 359 23.55 -14.91 8.29
C ARG A 359 22.11 -15.36 8.52
N GLY A 360 21.16 -14.58 8.03
CA GLY A 360 19.75 -14.90 8.17
C GLY A 360 19.35 -16.19 7.41
N MET A 361 19.90 -16.41 6.22
CA MET A 361 19.70 -17.64 5.46
C MET A 361 20.32 -18.86 6.14
N ALA A 362 21.50 -18.71 6.75
CA ALA A 362 22.09 -19.77 7.56
C ALA A 362 21.19 -20.15 8.75
N SER A 363 20.64 -19.16 9.47
CA SER A 363 19.68 -19.38 10.55
C SER A 363 18.39 -20.03 10.05
N LEU A 364 17.82 -19.55 8.93
CA LEU A 364 16.60 -20.12 8.35
C LEU A 364 16.79 -21.62 8.07
N LYS A 365 17.89 -21.99 7.41
CA LYS A 365 18.18 -23.40 7.07
C LYS A 365 18.30 -24.27 8.32
N ALA A 366 18.96 -23.78 9.36
CA ALA A 366 19.13 -24.51 10.62
C ALA A 366 17.81 -24.64 11.41
N MET A 367 16.98 -23.60 11.43
CA MET A 367 15.79 -23.52 12.27
C MET A 367 14.51 -24.02 11.59
N LEU A 368 14.48 -24.15 10.26
CA LEU A 368 13.27 -24.54 9.51
C LEU A 368 12.59 -25.82 10.02
N PRO A 369 13.32 -26.89 10.43
CA PRO A 369 12.69 -28.09 11.00
C PRO A 369 11.87 -27.82 12.27
N LEU A 370 12.23 -26.82 13.08
CA LEU A 370 11.50 -26.46 14.31
C LEU A 370 10.08 -25.96 14.00
N PHE A 371 9.85 -25.52 12.76
CA PHE A 371 8.55 -25.04 12.33
C PHE A 371 7.65 -26.12 11.73
N ASP A 372 8.15 -27.33 11.53
CA ASP A 372 7.43 -28.44 10.90
C ASP A 372 6.80 -29.36 11.96
N THR A 373 5.47 -29.50 11.91
CA THR A 373 4.72 -30.36 12.85
C THR A 373 4.52 -31.79 12.32
N GLY A 374 5.01 -32.07 11.11
CA GLY A 374 4.72 -33.31 10.39
C GLY A 374 3.36 -33.35 9.68
N SER A 375 2.49 -32.36 9.87
CA SER A 375 1.19 -32.27 9.17
C SER A 375 0.72 -30.83 8.90
N GLY A 376 1.63 -29.87 9.05
CA GLY A 376 1.41 -28.44 8.97
C GLY A 376 2.64 -27.71 9.52
N SER A 377 2.57 -26.39 9.67
CA SER A 377 3.64 -25.60 10.28
C SER A 377 3.18 -24.85 11.52
N VAL A 378 4.09 -24.56 12.45
CA VAL A 378 3.85 -23.55 13.50
C VAL A 378 4.13 -22.15 12.97
N TYR A 379 3.47 -21.15 13.56
CA TYR A 379 3.63 -19.74 13.17
C TYR A 379 4.88 -19.11 13.78
N ASP A 380 5.18 -19.49 15.02
CA ASP A 380 6.27 -18.95 15.83
C ASP A 380 6.79 -20.01 16.82
N LEU A 381 7.92 -19.72 17.49
CA LEU A 381 8.55 -20.64 18.45
C LEU A 381 8.12 -20.36 19.90
N ARG A 382 6.96 -19.73 20.16
CA ARG A 382 6.53 -19.40 21.53
C ARG A 382 6.41 -20.62 22.44
N HIS A 383 6.12 -21.79 21.86
CA HIS A 383 6.00 -23.05 22.61
C HIS A 383 7.32 -23.46 23.25
N PHE A 384 8.43 -23.26 22.52
CA PHE A 384 9.77 -23.47 23.05
C PHE A 384 10.18 -22.36 24.03
N MET A 385 9.90 -21.10 23.68
CA MET A 385 10.35 -19.95 24.47
C MET A 385 9.60 -19.74 25.79
N LEU A 386 8.33 -20.15 25.85
CA LEU A 386 7.45 -19.95 27.01
C LEU A 386 7.01 -21.27 27.68
N GLY A 387 7.38 -22.43 27.14
CA GLY A 387 6.90 -23.73 27.65
C GLY A 387 5.38 -23.92 27.50
N THR A 388 4.81 -23.40 26.41
CA THR A 388 3.36 -23.42 26.14
C THR A 388 3.02 -24.30 24.93
N ALA A 389 1.74 -24.45 24.61
CA ALA A 389 1.33 -25.19 23.41
C ALA A 389 1.80 -24.48 22.11
N PRO A 390 2.11 -25.24 21.04
CA PRO A 390 2.44 -24.69 19.72
C PRO A 390 1.37 -23.75 19.17
N ASN A 391 1.78 -22.55 18.76
CA ASN A 391 0.93 -21.65 17.99
C ASN A 391 0.90 -22.11 16.53
N LEU A 392 -0.07 -22.97 16.18
CA LEU A 392 -0.20 -23.53 14.84
C LEU A 392 -0.49 -22.43 13.81
N ALA A 393 0.20 -22.46 12.68
CA ALA A 393 -0.10 -21.59 11.57
C ALA A 393 -1.41 -22.04 10.91
N ARG A 394 -2.41 -21.17 10.89
CA ARG A 394 -3.61 -21.35 10.06
C ARG A 394 -3.22 -21.54 8.58
N TRP A 395 -4.08 -22.18 7.79
CA TRP A 395 -3.74 -22.65 6.45
C TRP A 395 -3.24 -21.58 5.48
N ASP A 396 -3.75 -20.34 5.56
CA ASP A 396 -3.25 -19.21 4.77
C ASP A 396 -1.84 -18.75 5.17
N TYR A 397 -1.46 -18.89 6.45
CA TYR A 397 -0.05 -18.73 6.82
C TYR A 397 0.80 -19.91 6.38
N HIS A 398 0.28 -21.15 6.44
CA HIS A 398 1.01 -22.31 5.93
C HIS A 398 1.31 -22.18 4.43
N THR A 399 0.32 -21.75 3.63
CA THR A 399 0.54 -21.46 2.20
C THR A 399 1.47 -20.27 1.98
N THR A 400 1.43 -19.25 2.85
CA THR A 400 2.41 -18.15 2.85
C THR A 400 3.82 -18.68 3.06
N HIS A 401 4.04 -19.57 4.04
CA HIS A 401 5.35 -20.15 4.27
C HIS A 401 5.84 -20.96 3.05
N ILE A 402 4.95 -21.76 2.43
CA ILE A 402 5.26 -22.50 1.19
C ILE A 402 5.67 -21.53 0.07
N ASN A 403 4.92 -20.45 -0.14
CA ASN A 403 5.21 -19.46 -1.20
C ASN A 403 6.57 -18.77 -0.97
N GLN A 404 6.88 -18.42 0.28
CA GLN A 404 8.15 -17.80 0.64
C GLN A 404 9.32 -18.76 0.43
N LEU A 405 9.20 -20.01 0.90
CA LEU A 405 10.24 -21.02 0.66
C LEU A 405 10.41 -21.33 -0.83
N GLN A 406 9.32 -21.34 -1.60
CA GLN A 406 9.40 -21.54 -3.04
C GLN A 406 10.13 -20.40 -3.75
N LEU A 407 9.94 -19.15 -3.29
CA LEU A 407 10.71 -18.00 -3.78
C LEU A 407 12.19 -18.09 -3.37
N LEU A 408 12.48 -18.44 -2.11
CA LEU A 408 13.85 -18.59 -1.64
C LEU A 408 14.58 -19.72 -2.38
N ALA A 409 13.88 -20.82 -2.68
CA ALA A 409 14.41 -21.93 -3.47
C ALA A 409 14.74 -21.59 -4.93
N SER A 410 14.26 -20.45 -5.46
CA SER A 410 14.64 -19.99 -6.80
C SER A 410 15.89 -19.10 -6.81
N VAL A 411 16.40 -18.71 -5.64
CA VAL A 411 17.57 -17.83 -5.49
C VAL A 411 18.67 -18.43 -4.58
N ASP A 412 18.42 -19.61 -4.02
CA ASP A 412 19.35 -20.41 -3.21
C ASP A 412 19.16 -21.90 -3.55
N ASP A 413 20.23 -22.55 -3.99
CA ASP A 413 20.20 -23.92 -4.51
C ASP A 413 20.16 -25.01 -3.43
N SER A 414 20.04 -24.65 -2.14
CA SER A 414 19.96 -25.62 -1.06
C SER A 414 18.79 -26.61 -1.28
N PRO A 415 19.07 -27.94 -1.33
CA PRO A 415 18.03 -28.96 -1.49
C PRO A 415 16.96 -28.90 -0.40
N LEU A 416 17.34 -28.45 0.80
CA LEU A 416 16.48 -28.29 1.97
C LEU A 416 15.18 -27.55 1.63
N PHE A 417 15.25 -26.43 0.92
CA PHE A 417 14.05 -25.65 0.61
C PHE A 417 13.10 -26.42 -0.31
N LYS A 418 13.63 -27.09 -1.33
CA LYS A 418 12.84 -27.90 -2.27
C LYS A 418 12.15 -29.08 -1.55
N GLU A 419 12.86 -29.72 -0.61
CA GLU A 419 12.31 -30.79 0.22
C GLU A 419 11.18 -30.30 1.13
N PHE A 420 11.39 -29.20 1.85
CA PHE A 420 10.37 -28.61 2.72
C PHE A 420 9.15 -28.14 1.92
N VAL A 421 9.35 -27.47 0.79
CA VAL A 421 8.25 -27.05 -0.10
C VAL A 421 7.44 -28.26 -0.56
N LYS A 422 8.09 -29.33 -1.02
CA LYS A 422 7.42 -30.56 -1.45
C LYS A 422 6.61 -31.18 -0.30
N ARG A 423 7.22 -31.30 0.88
CA ARG A 423 6.59 -31.89 2.06
C ARG A 423 5.41 -31.05 2.54
N TRP A 424 5.58 -29.73 2.71
CA TRP A 424 4.52 -28.83 3.16
C TRP A 424 3.36 -28.72 2.17
N LYS A 425 3.61 -28.77 0.86
CA LYS A 425 2.54 -28.89 -0.14
C LYS A 425 1.70 -30.15 0.03
N SER A 426 2.31 -31.26 0.48
CA SER A 426 1.54 -32.49 0.73
C SER A 426 0.57 -32.35 1.90
N TYR A 427 0.87 -31.52 2.90
CA TYR A 427 0.03 -31.29 4.08
C TYR A 427 -1.30 -30.64 3.72
N LEU A 428 -1.32 -29.79 2.68
CA LEU A 428 -2.55 -29.20 2.12
C LEU A 428 -3.56 -30.24 1.61
N ARG A 429 -3.11 -31.49 1.38
CA ARG A 429 -3.93 -32.61 0.90
C ARG A 429 -4.00 -33.75 1.91
N GLY A 430 -3.76 -33.46 3.19
CA GLY A 430 -3.79 -34.46 4.26
C GLY A 430 -2.56 -35.37 4.33
N GLY A 431 -1.50 -35.07 3.57
CA GLY A 431 -0.20 -35.73 3.72
C GLY A 431 0.34 -35.54 5.14
N ARG A 432 1.08 -36.52 5.64
CA ARG A 432 1.71 -36.51 6.97
C ARG A 432 3.13 -37.06 6.87
N ALA A 433 4.03 -36.59 7.72
CA ALA A 433 5.31 -37.25 7.94
C ALA A 433 5.06 -38.67 8.46
N LYS A 434 5.92 -39.61 8.08
CA LYS A 434 5.85 -40.99 8.58
C LYS A 434 6.07 -40.99 10.10
N HIS A 435 5.28 -41.77 10.82
CA HIS A 435 5.59 -42.11 12.21
C HIS A 435 6.56 -43.30 12.25
N ASN A 436 7.12 -43.57 13.43
CA ASN A 436 8.00 -44.70 13.70
C ASN A 436 7.28 -46.05 13.61
#